data_AF-A0A6B8MBK1-F1
#
_entry.id   AF-A0A6B8MBK1-F1
#
_cell.length_a   1.000
_cell.length_b   1.000
_cell.length_c   1.000
_cell.angle_alpha   90.00
_cell.angle_beta   90.00
_cell.angle_gamma   90.00
#
_symmetry.space_group_name_H-M   'P 1'
#
loop_
_entity.id
_entity.type
_entity.pdbx_description
1 polymer ?
#
loop_
_entity_poly.entity_id
_entity_poly.type
_entity_poly.pdbx_seq_one_letter_code
_entity_poly.pdbx_strand_id
1 'polypeptide(L)'
;MSVQVFTFPVGVARQGEVWCEPLKIYFPQVYRIIRKNVSLSSATPSFRHDETPVACDFSLFNLKNAVTGSVPLRHLSPSDDRSLIVRHHWSMSLANAYLQGVEDMDPDQPCRGIYETEQAIFTIAKCRTRKSWAGPMIFYLADGFEDESDIGVQIWEKSVGVDGELRASDIFYDED
;
A
#
# COMPACT_ATOMS: atom_id res chain seq x y z
N MET A 1 18.81 -4.10 6.99
CA MET A 1 18.09 -2.89 7.41
C MET A 1 16.97 -3.27 8.37
N SER A 2 16.55 -2.38 9.28
CA SER A 2 15.45 -2.63 10.22
C SER A 2 14.10 -2.44 9.52
N VAL A 3 13.36 -3.53 9.30
CA VAL A 3 11.96 -3.46 8.85
C VAL A 3 11.11 -2.95 10.01
N GLN A 4 10.30 -1.92 9.75
CA GLN A 4 9.40 -1.38 10.76
C GLN A 4 8.11 -2.19 10.78
N VAL A 5 7.79 -2.81 11.92
CA VAL A 5 6.55 -3.57 12.12
C VAL A 5 5.53 -2.67 12.81
N PHE A 6 4.34 -2.54 12.22
CA PHE A 6 3.22 -1.79 12.77
C PHE A 6 2.07 -2.73 13.10
N THR A 7 1.73 -2.85 14.37
CA THR A 7 0.58 -3.63 14.85
C THR A 7 -0.60 -2.71 15.12
N PHE A 8 -1.80 -3.03 14.61
CA PHE A 8 -3.01 -2.27 14.91
C PHE A 8 -4.26 -3.17 15.03
N PRO A 9 -5.22 -2.81 15.91
CA PRO A 9 -6.43 -3.59 16.10
C PRO A 9 -7.36 -3.48 14.90
N VAL A 10 -8.14 -4.55 14.66
CA VAL A 10 -9.16 -4.59 13.61
C VAL A 10 -10.20 -3.50 13.86
N GLY A 11 -10.49 -2.69 12.86
CA GLY A 11 -11.70 -1.89 12.81
C GLY A 11 -12.80 -2.70 12.15
N VAL A 12 -13.99 -2.74 12.75
CA VAL A 12 -15.25 -3.09 12.08
C VAL A 12 -15.28 -2.48 10.67
N ALA A 13 -15.64 -3.27 9.64
CA ALA A 13 -15.65 -2.89 8.23
C ALA A 13 -15.76 -1.36 8.01
N ARG A 14 -14.63 -0.73 7.71
CA ARG A 14 -14.55 0.72 7.51
C ARG A 14 -14.76 1.02 6.05
N GLN A 15 -15.34 2.19 5.78
CA GLN A 15 -15.51 2.68 4.42
C GLN A 15 -14.14 2.80 3.73
N GLY A 16 -13.89 1.98 2.70
CA GLY A 16 -12.62 1.92 1.95
C GLY A 16 -11.77 0.68 2.22
N GLU A 17 -12.19 -0.22 3.11
CA GLU A 17 -11.60 -1.55 3.26
C GLU A 17 -12.10 -2.50 2.15
N VAL A 18 -11.22 -3.38 1.66
CA VAL A 18 -11.52 -4.30 0.55
C VAL A 18 -11.66 -5.71 1.10
N TRP A 19 -12.81 -6.33 0.84
CA TRP A 19 -13.11 -7.69 1.30
C TRP A 19 -12.45 -8.74 0.41
N CYS A 20 -11.65 -9.62 1.02
CA CYS A 20 -11.04 -10.78 0.39
C CYS A 20 -11.90 -12.01 0.63
N GLU A 21 -12.73 -12.37 -0.36
CA GLU A 21 -13.66 -13.49 -0.25
C GLU A 21 -12.98 -14.85 0.04
N PRO A 22 -11.84 -15.21 -0.59
CA PRO A 22 -11.20 -16.51 -0.34
C PRO A 22 -10.68 -16.66 1.10
N LEU A 23 -10.05 -15.62 1.63
CA LEU A 23 -9.43 -15.66 2.97
C LEU A 23 -10.36 -15.21 4.09
N LYS A 24 -11.55 -14.66 3.75
CA LYS A 24 -12.52 -14.09 4.70
C LYS A 24 -11.92 -13.01 5.60
N ILE A 25 -11.08 -12.15 5.02
CA ILE A 25 -10.42 -11.01 5.71
C ILE A 25 -10.68 -9.69 5.00
N TYR A 26 -10.54 -8.59 5.71
CA TYR A 26 -10.49 -7.25 5.13
C TYR A 26 -9.04 -6.81 4.91
N PHE A 27 -8.75 -6.29 3.72
CA PHE A 27 -7.55 -5.53 3.48
C PHE A 27 -7.62 -4.18 4.22
N PRO A 28 -6.52 -3.74 4.84
CA PRO A 28 -6.50 -2.51 5.61
C PRO A 28 -6.65 -1.27 4.70
N GLN A 29 -7.27 -0.23 5.26
CA GLN A 29 -7.39 1.08 4.62
C GLN A 29 -6.00 1.66 4.28
N VAL A 30 -5.81 2.06 3.03
CA VAL A 30 -4.61 2.80 2.60
C VAL A 30 -4.75 4.27 3.03
N TYR A 31 -3.69 4.85 3.57
CA TYR A 31 -3.61 6.25 3.94
C TYR A 31 -2.49 6.95 3.16
N ARG A 32 -2.73 8.19 2.72
CA ARG A 32 -1.66 9.11 2.32
C ARG A 32 -1.07 9.75 3.56
N ILE A 33 0.26 9.74 3.67
CA ILE A 33 0.96 10.46 4.73
C ILE A 33 1.02 11.94 4.35
N ILE A 34 0.61 12.81 5.27
CA ILE A 34 0.66 14.27 5.10
C ILE A 34 1.49 14.85 6.24
N ARG A 35 2.56 15.57 5.92
CA ARG A 35 3.26 16.35 6.94
C ARG A 35 2.53 17.67 7.18
N LYS A 36 2.34 18.00 8.46
CA LYS A 36 1.92 19.34 8.86
C LYS A 36 3.17 20.19 8.98
N ASN A 37 3.24 21.28 8.21
CA ASN A 37 4.26 22.29 8.43
C ASN A 37 4.04 22.88 9.82
N VAL A 38 4.93 22.57 10.76
CA VAL A 38 4.99 23.30 12.03
C VAL A 38 5.63 24.64 11.71
N SER A 39 4.81 25.65 11.44
CA SER A 39 5.27 27.04 11.35
C SER A 39 5.80 27.46 12.72
N LEU A 40 7.10 27.31 12.96
CA LEU A 40 7.79 28.10 13.96
C LEU A 40 7.92 29.51 13.39
N SER A 41 6.93 30.35 13.68
CA SER A 41 7.01 31.77 13.36
C SER A 41 8.11 32.41 14.21
N SER A 42 9.28 32.62 13.63
CA SER A 42 10.13 33.75 13.98
C SER A 42 10.96 34.15 12.77
N ALA A 43 10.49 35.21 12.10
CA ALA A 43 11.19 36.11 11.20
C ALA A 43 11.97 35.52 10.00
N THR A 44 11.49 35.86 8.79
CA THR A 44 12.16 36.58 7.68
C THR A 44 11.74 35.95 6.33
N PRO A 45 11.35 36.73 5.29
CA PRO A 45 10.85 36.16 4.05
C PRO A 45 11.98 36.03 3.04
N SER A 46 12.50 34.82 2.81
CA SER A 46 13.31 34.54 1.63
C SER A 46 13.18 33.09 1.20
N PHE A 47 12.41 32.91 0.13
CA PHE A 47 12.57 31.92 -0.94
C PHE A 47 13.54 30.76 -0.68
N ARG A 48 12.98 29.60 -0.36
CA ARG A 48 12.88 28.38 -1.22
C ARG A 48 12.47 27.24 -0.29
N HIS A 49 11.21 26.85 -0.37
CA HIS A 49 10.71 25.67 0.30
C HIS A 49 11.24 24.45 -0.46
N ASP A 50 12.42 23.95 -0.08
CA ASP A 50 12.87 22.64 -0.53
C ASP A 50 12.05 21.58 0.22
N GLU A 51 10.97 21.13 -0.43
CA GLU A 51 10.22 19.95 -0.03
C GLU A 51 11.15 18.74 -0.11
N THR A 52 11.68 18.30 1.02
CA THR A 52 12.49 17.07 1.07
C THR A 52 11.54 15.87 1.00
N PRO A 53 11.66 14.96 0.01
CA PRO A 53 10.82 13.78 -0.07
C PRO A 53 11.06 12.89 1.14
N VAL A 54 9.97 12.36 1.70
CA VAL A 54 10.02 11.52 2.89
C VAL A 54 9.73 10.10 2.46
N ALA A 55 10.53 9.19 2.99
CA ALA A 55 10.60 7.78 2.69
C ALA A 55 9.36 6.94 3.08
N CYS A 56 8.12 7.41 2.89
CA CYS A 56 6.90 6.61 2.77
C CYS A 56 5.72 7.56 2.51
N ASP A 57 5.26 7.65 1.26
CA ASP A 57 4.10 8.48 0.92
C ASP A 57 2.76 7.86 1.37
N PHE A 58 2.78 6.58 1.71
CA PHE A 58 1.59 5.78 1.99
C PHE A 58 1.79 4.84 3.19
N SER A 59 0.71 4.56 3.90
CA SER A 59 0.66 3.67 5.07
C SER A 59 -0.64 2.85 5.10
N LEU A 60 -0.63 1.68 5.75
CA LEU A 60 -1.85 0.90 6.05
C LEU A 60 -2.38 1.14 7.47
N PHE A 61 -1.73 2.00 8.25
CA PHE A 61 -2.24 2.46 9.55
C PHE A 61 -2.39 3.98 9.57
N ASN A 62 -3.35 4.45 10.38
CA ASN A 62 -3.59 5.87 10.57
C ASN A 62 -2.48 6.49 11.44
N LEU A 63 -1.52 7.15 10.80
CA LEU A 63 -0.49 7.90 11.49
C LEU A 63 -1.06 9.23 11.96
N LYS A 64 -1.14 9.42 13.28
CA LYS A 64 -1.42 10.71 13.92
C LYS A 64 -0.34 11.01 14.95
N ASN A 65 0.55 11.93 14.62
CA ASN A 65 1.46 12.52 15.59
C ASN A 65 1.52 14.05 15.39
N ALA A 66 2.30 14.74 16.21
CA ALA A 66 2.37 16.20 16.21
C ALA A 66 2.83 16.82 14.87
N VAL A 67 3.58 16.06 14.06
CA VAL A 67 4.26 16.54 12.85
C VAL A 67 3.72 15.92 11.57
N THR A 68 3.05 14.76 11.70
CA THR A 68 2.61 13.92 10.59
C THR A 68 1.18 13.46 10.85
N GLY A 69 0.29 13.75 9.90
CA GLY A 69 -1.04 13.18 9.81
C GLY A 69 -1.12 12.18 8.68
N SER A 70 -2.28 11.55 8.57
CA SER A 70 -2.59 10.70 7.43
C SER A 70 -4.07 10.83 7.06
N VAL A 71 -4.36 10.71 5.78
CA VAL A 71 -5.71 10.84 5.22
C VAL A 71 -6.07 9.54 4.50
N PRO A 72 -7.23 8.93 4.78
CA PRO A 72 -7.63 7.70 4.10
C PRO A 72 -7.80 7.96 2.61
N LEU A 73 -7.26 7.05 1.79
CA LEU A 73 -7.37 7.09 0.34
C LEU A 73 -8.41 6.11 -0.16
N ARG A 74 -9.32 6.61 -0.99
CA ARG A 74 -10.21 5.73 -1.77
C ARG A 74 -9.57 5.33 -3.09
N HIS A 75 -8.81 6.22 -3.69
CA HIS A 75 -8.05 6.01 -4.94
C HIS A 75 -6.82 6.90 -4.96
N LEU A 76 -5.94 6.66 -5.94
CA LEU A 76 -4.82 7.54 -6.25
C LEU A 76 -5.29 8.76 -7.05
N SER A 77 -4.53 9.84 -6.94
CA SER A 77 -4.66 11.01 -7.81
C SER A 77 -4.17 10.65 -9.22
N PRO A 78 -4.80 11.18 -10.29
CA PRO A 78 -4.26 11.06 -11.64
C PRO A 78 -2.82 11.59 -11.79
N SER A 79 -2.38 12.45 -10.87
CA SER A 79 -1.03 13.01 -10.83
C SER A 79 -0.01 12.16 -10.06
N ASP A 80 -0.42 11.07 -9.40
CA ASP A 80 0.52 10.17 -8.74
C ASP A 80 1.38 9.44 -9.79
N ASP A 81 2.67 9.35 -9.54
CA ASP A 81 3.68 8.83 -10.47
C ASP A 81 3.77 7.29 -10.48
N ARG A 82 3.18 6.64 -9.48
CA ARG A 82 3.27 5.20 -9.25
C ARG A 82 1.93 4.64 -8.77
N SER A 83 1.68 3.39 -9.14
CA SER A 83 0.59 2.58 -8.60
C SER A 83 1.01 1.95 -7.27
N LEU A 84 0.07 1.41 -6.50
CA LEU A 84 0.31 0.76 -5.22
C LEU A 84 -0.11 -0.70 -5.24
N ILE A 85 0.61 -1.55 -4.50
CA ILE A 85 0.29 -2.95 -4.26
C ILE A 85 0.16 -3.16 -2.76
N VAL A 86 -1.03 -3.49 -2.29
CA VAL A 86 -1.27 -3.97 -0.93
C VAL A 86 -1.33 -5.50 -1.01
N ARG A 87 -0.36 -6.18 -0.38
CA ARG A 87 -0.22 -7.63 -0.47
C ARG A 87 -0.36 -8.28 0.89
N HIS A 88 -1.18 -9.32 0.97
CA HIS A 88 -1.27 -10.25 2.08
C HIS A 88 -0.10 -11.24 2.08
N HIS A 89 0.34 -11.63 3.27
CA HIS A 89 1.41 -12.61 3.49
C HIS A 89 1.02 -13.60 4.59
N TRP A 90 1.27 -14.88 4.33
CA TRP A 90 1.04 -15.98 5.29
C TRP A 90 2.03 -16.01 6.46
N SER A 91 3.18 -15.33 6.34
CA SER A 91 4.15 -15.24 7.42
C SER A 91 5.00 -13.99 7.33
N MET A 92 5.59 -13.60 8.47
CA MET A 92 6.56 -12.51 8.56
C MET A 92 7.77 -12.76 7.64
N SER A 93 8.21 -14.03 7.50
CA SER A 93 9.32 -14.39 6.61
C SER A 93 8.99 -14.13 5.13
N LEU A 94 7.77 -14.46 4.69
CA LEU A 94 7.33 -14.20 3.33
C LEU A 94 7.18 -12.70 3.05
N ALA A 95 6.63 -11.95 4.02
CA ALA A 95 6.54 -10.49 3.94
C ALA A 95 7.92 -9.84 3.79
N ASN A 96 8.90 -10.28 4.59
CA ASN A 96 10.27 -9.80 4.49
C ASN A 96 10.92 -10.16 3.14
N ALA A 97 10.77 -11.40 2.68
CA ALA A 97 11.32 -11.84 1.39
C ALA A 97 10.73 -11.05 0.22
N TYR A 98 9.42 -10.78 0.26
CA TYR A 98 8.76 -9.92 -0.72
C TYR A 98 9.34 -8.51 -0.72
N LEU A 99 9.50 -7.89 0.46
CA LEU A 99 10.07 -6.54 0.56
C LEU A 99 11.52 -6.48 0.06
N GLN A 100 12.33 -7.51 0.34
CA GLN A 100 13.69 -7.63 -0.19
C GLN A 100 13.68 -7.68 -1.72
N GLY A 101 12.85 -8.54 -2.33
CA GLY A 101 12.74 -8.61 -3.79
C GLY A 101 12.24 -7.30 -4.40
N VAL A 102 11.36 -6.57 -3.71
CA VAL A 102 10.89 -5.25 -4.13
C VAL A 102 12.01 -4.20 -4.07
N GLU A 103 12.87 -4.25 -3.06
CA GLU A 103 14.05 -3.38 -2.90
C GLU A 103 15.12 -3.69 -3.96
N ASP A 104 15.36 -4.96 -4.26
CA ASP A 104 16.31 -5.38 -5.31
C ASP A 104 15.90 -4.87 -6.71
N MET A 105 14.59 -4.75 -6.97
CA MET A 105 14.05 -4.29 -8.25
C MET A 105 13.96 -2.76 -8.38
N ASP A 106 13.85 -2.04 -7.26
CA ASP A 106 13.80 -0.57 -7.21
C ASP A 106 14.46 -0.08 -5.90
N PRO A 107 15.80 0.09 -5.86
CA PRO A 107 16.54 0.40 -4.63
C PRO A 107 16.24 1.78 -4.06
N ASP A 108 15.80 2.71 -4.91
CA ASP A 108 15.41 4.07 -4.50
C ASP A 108 14.02 4.11 -3.87
N GLN A 109 13.33 2.98 -3.89
CA GLN A 109 12.03 2.85 -3.32
C GLN A 109 12.15 2.75 -1.80
N PRO A 110 11.55 3.67 -1.03
CA PRO A 110 11.67 3.64 0.41
C PRO A 110 11.10 2.33 0.95
N CYS A 111 11.96 1.55 1.60
CA CYS A 111 11.64 0.21 2.08
C CYS A 111 10.54 0.29 3.15
N ARG A 112 9.53 -0.56 2.98
CA ARG A 112 8.18 -0.41 3.54
C ARG A 112 8.00 -1.14 4.84
N GLY A 113 7.06 -0.62 5.64
CA GLY A 113 6.60 -1.29 6.85
C GLY A 113 5.94 -2.63 6.55
N ILE A 114 6.07 -3.54 7.50
CA ILE A 114 5.19 -4.70 7.63
C ILE A 114 4.05 -4.29 8.56
N TYR A 115 2.84 -4.59 8.15
CA TYR A 115 1.61 -4.20 8.82
C TYR A 115 0.92 -5.47 9.31
N GLU A 116 0.96 -5.68 10.62
CA GLU A 116 0.43 -6.89 11.24
C GLU A 116 -0.90 -6.59 11.91
N THR A 117 -1.88 -7.43 11.63
CA THR A 117 -3.17 -7.47 12.30
C THR A 117 -3.32 -8.82 12.99
N GLU A 118 -4.33 -8.98 13.85
CA GLU A 118 -4.62 -10.27 14.49
C GLU A 118 -4.94 -11.40 13.48
N GLN A 119 -5.33 -11.04 12.25
CA GLN A 119 -5.79 -11.99 11.23
C GLN A 119 -4.74 -12.27 10.15
N ALA A 120 -3.84 -11.32 9.91
CA ALA A 120 -3.04 -11.32 8.69
C ALA A 120 -1.85 -10.33 8.75
N ILE A 121 -0.86 -10.60 7.91
CA ILE A 121 0.30 -9.74 7.69
C ILE A 121 0.17 -9.10 6.30
N PHE A 122 0.41 -7.80 6.21
CA PHE A 122 0.32 -7.05 4.98
C PHE A 122 1.59 -6.24 4.72
N THR A 123 1.85 -5.98 3.44
CA THR A 123 2.83 -5.00 2.98
C THR A 123 2.16 -4.04 2.02
N ILE A 124 2.61 -2.79 1.99
CA ILE A 124 2.28 -1.85 0.93
C ILE A 124 3.52 -1.63 0.08
N ALA A 125 3.36 -1.67 -1.24
CA ALA A 125 4.39 -1.40 -2.20
C ALA A 125 3.91 -0.40 -3.27
N LYS A 126 4.83 0.22 -4.00
CA LYS A 126 4.62 1.01 -5.21
C LYS A 126 5.12 0.15 -6.36
N CYS A 127 4.51 0.31 -7.51
CA CYS A 127 4.94 -0.29 -8.75
C CYS A 127 4.78 0.72 -9.88
N ARG A 128 5.44 0.45 -11.00
CA ARG A 128 5.29 1.27 -12.20
C ARG A 128 3.85 1.17 -12.70
N THR A 129 3.24 2.32 -12.96
CA THR A 129 1.96 2.39 -13.67
C THR A 129 2.19 2.01 -15.13
N ARG A 130 1.53 0.97 -15.65
CA ARG A 130 1.64 0.59 -17.06
C ARG A 130 0.98 1.64 -17.95
N LYS A 131 1.52 1.83 -19.16
CA LYS A 131 0.97 2.78 -20.15
C LYS A 131 -0.44 2.40 -20.62
N SER A 132 -0.76 1.11 -20.59
CA SER A 132 -2.09 0.58 -20.94
C SER A 132 -3.15 0.86 -19.87
N TRP A 133 -2.76 1.26 -18.66
CA TRP A 133 -3.70 1.59 -17.60
C TRP A 133 -4.21 3.03 -17.74
N ALA A 134 -5.46 3.27 -17.35
CA ALA A 134 -6.08 4.60 -17.39
C ALA A 134 -5.43 5.62 -16.43
N GLY A 135 -4.57 5.16 -15.53
CA GLY A 135 -3.87 5.96 -14.53
C GLY A 135 -3.27 5.08 -13.43
N PRO A 136 -2.70 5.68 -12.38
CA PRO A 136 -2.20 4.94 -11.23
C PRO A 136 -3.35 4.25 -10.48
N MET A 137 -3.11 3.02 -10.03
CA MET A 137 -4.11 2.18 -9.37
C MET A 137 -3.62 1.65 -8.02
N ILE A 138 -4.55 1.22 -7.16
CA ILE A 138 -4.25 0.47 -5.94
C ILE A 138 -4.66 -0.98 -6.17
N PHE A 139 -3.71 -1.90 -6.08
CA PHE A 139 -3.93 -3.34 -6.19
C PHE A 139 -3.99 -3.98 -4.81
N TYR A 140 -4.86 -4.98 -4.66
CA TYR A 140 -5.01 -5.79 -3.46
C TYR A 140 -4.79 -7.24 -3.86
N LEU A 141 -3.76 -7.87 -3.29
CA LEU A 141 -3.30 -9.20 -3.66
C LEU A 141 -3.29 -10.13 -2.46
N ALA A 142 -3.93 -11.30 -2.60
CA ALA A 142 -3.87 -12.38 -1.63
C ALA A 142 -3.62 -13.71 -2.33
N ASP A 143 -2.70 -14.48 -1.78
CA ASP A 143 -2.46 -15.86 -2.22
C ASP A 143 -3.48 -16.77 -1.51
N GLY A 144 -4.37 -17.38 -2.29
CA GLY A 144 -5.33 -18.38 -1.85
C GLY A 144 -4.87 -19.80 -2.19
N PHE A 145 -5.14 -20.74 -1.30
CA PHE A 145 -5.04 -22.17 -1.57
C PHE A 145 -6.47 -22.71 -1.70
N GLU A 146 -6.84 -23.25 -2.87
CA GLU A 146 -8.05 -24.05 -2.96
C GLU A 146 -7.75 -25.44 -2.40
N ASP A 147 -8.55 -25.90 -1.44
CA ASP A 147 -8.38 -27.19 -0.75
C ASP A 147 -8.50 -28.42 -1.69
N GLU A 148 -8.85 -28.23 -2.97
CA GLU A 148 -9.10 -29.33 -3.92
C GLU A 148 -8.33 -29.24 -5.26
N SER A 149 -7.41 -28.29 -5.44
CA SER A 149 -6.59 -28.20 -6.67
C SER A 149 -5.16 -28.71 -6.42
N ASP A 150 -4.80 -29.82 -7.06
CA ASP A 150 -3.45 -30.41 -7.04
C ASP A 150 -2.38 -29.53 -7.73
N ILE A 151 -2.74 -28.37 -8.32
CA ILE A 151 -1.81 -27.55 -9.09
C ILE A 151 -2.15 -26.05 -8.96
N GLY A 152 -1.35 -25.33 -8.17
CA GLY A 152 -1.18 -23.87 -8.29
C GLY A 152 -1.70 -23.05 -7.10
N VAL A 153 -0.93 -22.03 -6.71
CA VAL A 153 -1.41 -20.95 -5.83
C VAL A 153 -2.31 -20.05 -6.67
N GLN A 154 -3.57 -19.89 -6.28
CA GLN A 154 -4.46 -18.93 -6.95
C GLN A 154 -4.24 -17.55 -6.33
N ILE A 155 -3.97 -16.55 -7.16
CA ILE A 155 -3.86 -15.17 -6.70
C ILE A 155 -5.24 -14.53 -6.79
N TRP A 156 -5.79 -14.16 -5.65
CA TRP A 156 -6.93 -13.26 -5.59
C TRP A 156 -6.44 -11.83 -5.80
N GLU A 157 -7.05 -11.14 -6.75
CA GLU A 157 -6.67 -9.78 -7.13
C GLU A 157 -7.88 -8.86 -7.28
N LYS A 158 -7.77 -7.67 -6.70
CA LYS A 158 -8.67 -6.54 -6.97
C LYS A 158 -7.87 -5.27 -7.21
N SER A 159 -8.42 -4.36 -7.98
CA SER A 159 -7.84 -3.03 -8.21
C SER A 159 -8.85 -1.91 -8.00
N VAL A 160 -8.35 -0.75 -7.57
CA VAL A 160 -9.09 0.50 -7.54
C VAL A 160 -8.40 1.51 -8.44
N GLY A 161 -9.12 1.95 -9.48
CA GLY A 161 -8.66 2.94 -10.43
C GLY A 161 -8.75 4.37 -9.90
N VAL A 162 -8.32 5.34 -10.71
CA VAL A 162 -8.39 6.78 -10.40
C VAL A 162 -9.82 7.30 -10.19
N ASP A 163 -10.83 6.55 -10.63
CA ASP A 163 -12.24 6.84 -10.45
C ASP A 163 -12.80 6.34 -9.10
N GLY A 164 -12.02 5.56 -8.34
CA GLY A 164 -12.46 5.01 -7.06
C GLY A 164 -13.27 3.73 -7.15
N GLU A 165 -13.51 3.20 -8.35
CA GLU A 165 -14.32 2.00 -8.52
C GLU A 165 -13.47 0.73 -8.40
N LEU A 166 -13.96 -0.23 -7.60
CA LEU A 166 -13.32 -1.52 -7.35
C LEU A 166 -13.59 -2.50 -8.49
N ARG A 167 -12.54 -3.13 -9.02
CA ARG A 167 -12.61 -4.03 -10.17
C ARG A 167 -11.85 -5.33 -9.91
N ALA A 168 -12.27 -6.39 -10.59
CA ALA A 168 -11.37 -7.52 -10.83
C ALA A 168 -10.23 -7.05 -11.76
N SER A 169 -9.06 -7.63 -11.59
CA SER A 169 -7.87 -7.26 -12.35
C SER A 169 -7.01 -8.50 -12.53
N ASP A 170 -6.37 -8.60 -13.69
CA ASP A 170 -5.52 -9.71 -14.10
C ASP A 170 -4.10 -9.19 -14.43
N ILE A 171 -3.49 -8.35 -13.57
CA ILE A 171 -2.23 -7.68 -13.93
C ILE A 171 -1.06 -8.64 -14.17
N PHE A 172 -1.15 -9.87 -13.69
CA PHE A 172 -0.08 -10.87 -13.86
C PHE A 172 -0.25 -11.76 -15.09
N TYR A 173 -1.35 -11.63 -15.85
CA TYR A 173 -1.65 -12.54 -16.96
C TYR A 173 -1.60 -11.89 -18.35
N ASP A 174 -1.52 -10.56 -18.43
CA ASP A 174 -1.25 -9.87 -19.70
C ASP A 174 0.27 -9.71 -19.89
N GLU A 175 0.84 -10.66 -20.66
CA GLU A 175 2.14 -10.53 -21.33
C GLU A 175 2.01 -9.52 -22.48
N ASP A 176 2.75 -8.41 -22.40
CA ASP A 176 3.17 -7.64 -23.57
C ASP A 176 4.61 -8.05 -23.93
#